data_AF-A0A6L5F3U1-F1
#
_entry.id   AF-A0A6L5F3U1-F1
#
_cell.length_a   1.000
_cell.length_b   1.000
_cell.length_c   1.000
_cell.angle_alpha   90.00
_cell.angle_beta   90.00
_cell.angle_gamma   90.00
#
_symmetry.space_group_name_H-M   'P 1'
#
loop_
_entity.id
_entity.type
_entity.pdbx_description
1 polymer ?
#
loop_
_entity_poly.entity_id
_entity_poly.type
_entity_poly.pdbx_seq_one_letter_code
_entity_poly.pdbx_strand_id
1 'polypeptide(L)'
;MHEQLDKVGAPLDLVQFVEKPTKPLTYELMRQADFVVVTGSQKNVRAAYSSGTPAIGVGVGNAPVIVDADADIADAAEKIVRSKTFDYATSCSSENSLHVNDAVYDETLAALRERGGYLLTGAEKARLQEVMWPEGTLSGAVTAQAPGTIASLAGLANPAAHQASLFMVEED
;
A
#
# COMPACT_ATOMS: atom_id res chain seq x y z
N MET A 1 -20.76 -11.75 -10.47
CA MET A 1 -20.26 -12.93 -11.22
C MET A 1 -21.38 -13.91 -11.53
N HIS A 2 -22.08 -14.48 -10.53
CA HIS A 2 -23.18 -15.44 -10.76
C HIS A 2 -24.26 -14.96 -11.72
N GLU A 3 -24.73 -13.72 -11.60
CA GLU A 3 -25.70 -13.14 -12.54
C GLU A 3 -25.23 -13.16 -14.01
N GLN A 4 -23.92 -13.06 -14.25
CA GLN A 4 -23.38 -13.11 -15.62
C GLN A 4 -23.22 -14.55 -16.12
N LEU A 5 -22.94 -15.51 -15.23
CA LEU A 5 -22.96 -16.94 -15.55
C LEU A 5 -24.37 -17.39 -15.95
N ASP A 6 -25.39 -16.94 -15.22
CA ASP A 6 -26.80 -17.25 -15.51
C ASP A 6 -27.23 -16.79 -16.91
N LYS A 7 -26.86 -15.56 -17.30
CA LYS A 7 -27.15 -15.02 -18.63
C LYS A 7 -26.60 -15.85 -19.79
N VAL A 8 -25.49 -16.55 -19.57
CA VAL A 8 -24.86 -17.41 -20.59
C VAL A 8 -25.22 -18.89 -20.41
N GLY A 9 -26.11 -19.22 -19.45
CA GLY A 9 -26.52 -20.60 -19.15
C GLY A 9 -25.40 -21.44 -18.54
N ALA A 10 -24.38 -20.83 -17.93
CA ALA A 10 -23.28 -21.55 -17.28
C ALA A 10 -23.65 -21.94 -15.84
N PRO A 11 -23.15 -23.09 -15.33
CA PRO A 11 -23.37 -23.48 -13.95
C PRO A 11 -22.86 -22.44 -12.95
N LEU A 12 -23.67 -22.09 -11.95
CA LEU A 12 -23.32 -21.07 -10.95
C LEU A 12 -22.20 -21.53 -10.01
N ASP A 13 -22.08 -22.84 -9.79
CA ASP A 13 -21.07 -23.49 -8.95
C ASP A 13 -19.67 -23.51 -9.56
N LEU A 14 -19.50 -23.03 -10.80
CA LEU A 14 -18.19 -22.72 -11.39
C LEU A 14 -17.42 -21.68 -10.57
N VAL A 15 -18.12 -20.79 -9.86
CA VAL A 15 -17.53 -19.81 -8.96
C VAL A 15 -18.20 -19.95 -7.60
N GLN A 16 -17.46 -20.36 -6.58
CA GLN A 16 -17.99 -20.48 -5.22
C GLN A 16 -17.20 -19.59 -4.26
N PHE A 17 -17.84 -19.17 -3.17
CA PHE A 17 -17.20 -18.37 -2.14
C PHE A 17 -17.72 -18.77 -0.76
N VAL A 18 -16.89 -18.59 0.26
CA VAL A 18 -17.26 -18.84 1.65
C VAL A 18 -17.93 -17.58 2.20
N GLU A 19 -19.23 -17.63 2.49
CA GLU A 19 -19.99 -16.46 2.97
C GLU A 19 -19.45 -15.89 4.29
N LYS A 20 -19.01 -16.76 5.20
CA LYS A 20 -18.51 -16.41 6.53
C LYS A 20 -17.10 -17.00 6.72
N PRO A 21 -16.08 -16.36 6.14
CA PRO A 21 -14.73 -16.91 6.18
C PRO A 21 -14.19 -16.92 7.60
N THR A 22 -13.55 -18.04 7.98
CA THR A 22 -12.77 -18.16 9.21
C THR A 22 -11.38 -18.71 8.85
N LYS A 23 -10.39 -18.53 9.74
CA LYS A 23 -9.05 -19.09 9.50
C LYS A 23 -9.08 -20.62 9.31
N PRO A 24 -9.78 -21.41 10.16
CA PRO A 24 -9.89 -22.85 9.95
C PRO A 24 -10.52 -23.20 8.60
N LEU A 25 -11.61 -22.54 8.20
CA LEU A 25 -12.24 -22.78 6.90
C LEU A 25 -11.33 -22.43 5.73
N THR A 26 -10.59 -21.33 5.83
CA THR A 26 -9.63 -20.90 4.80
C THR A 26 -8.53 -21.95 4.62
N TYR A 27 -7.97 -22.46 5.72
CA TYR A 27 -6.91 -23.47 5.66
C TYR A 27 -7.43 -24.82 5.17
N GLU A 28 -8.67 -25.17 5.52
CA GLU A 28 -9.30 -26.38 5.00
C GLU A 28 -9.55 -26.28 3.50
N LEU A 29 -10.07 -25.14 3.02
CA LEU A 29 -10.23 -24.87 1.59
C LEU A 29 -8.90 -24.99 0.84
N MET A 30 -7.80 -24.49 1.41
CA MET A 30 -6.46 -24.60 0.80
C MET A 30 -5.96 -26.05 0.67
N ARG A 31 -6.42 -26.99 1.52
CA ARG A 31 -6.05 -28.42 1.45
C ARG A 31 -6.91 -29.20 0.47
N GLN A 32 -8.17 -28.79 0.30
CA GLN A 32 -9.12 -29.46 -0.58
C GLN A 32 -9.03 -28.99 -2.04
N ALA A 33 -8.39 -27.85 -2.29
CA ALA A 33 -8.18 -27.35 -3.64
C ALA A 33 -7.10 -28.17 -4.39
N ASP A 34 -7.25 -28.26 -5.72
CA ASP A 34 -6.20 -28.77 -6.61
C ASP A 34 -5.06 -27.76 -6.82
N PHE A 35 -5.37 -26.47 -6.67
CA PHE A 35 -4.44 -25.37 -6.85
C PHE A 35 -4.86 -24.14 -6.04
N VAL A 36 -3.89 -23.44 -5.45
CA VAL A 36 -4.14 -22.23 -4.64
C VAL A 36 -3.49 -21.00 -5.25
N VAL A 37 -4.29 -19.96 -5.51
CA VAL A 37 -3.78 -18.61 -5.75
C VAL A 37 -4.03 -17.78 -4.49
N VAL A 38 -2.96 -17.28 -3.87
CA VAL A 38 -3.04 -16.57 -2.58
C VAL A 38 -2.51 -15.14 -2.67
N THR A 39 -3.43 -14.19 -2.52
CA THR A 39 -3.15 -12.75 -2.36
C THR A 39 -3.55 -12.32 -0.95
N GLY A 40 -2.58 -11.93 -0.13
CA GLY A 40 -2.85 -11.48 1.23
C GLY A 40 -1.60 -11.48 2.11
N SER A 41 -1.80 -11.58 3.43
CA SER A 41 -0.70 -11.54 4.39
C SER A 41 0.32 -12.65 4.16
N GLN A 42 1.57 -12.41 4.55
CA GLN A 42 2.63 -13.44 4.52
C GLN A 42 2.28 -14.68 5.35
N LYS A 43 1.41 -14.56 6.36
CA LYS A 43 0.89 -15.72 7.10
C LYS A 43 0.02 -16.60 6.21
N ASN A 44 -0.86 -16.02 5.39
CA ASN A 44 -1.71 -16.77 4.45
C ASN A 44 -0.89 -17.38 3.32
N VAL A 45 0.09 -16.63 2.80
CA VAL A 45 1.00 -17.13 1.76
C VAL A 45 1.77 -18.36 2.26
N ARG A 46 2.35 -18.28 3.46
CA ARG A 46 3.01 -19.44 4.11
C ARG A 46 2.05 -20.60 4.35
N ALA A 47 0.82 -20.31 4.81
CA ALA A 47 -0.18 -21.36 5.04
C ALA A 47 -0.55 -22.11 3.74
N ALA A 48 -0.67 -21.41 2.61
CA ALA A 48 -0.91 -22.01 1.32
C ALA A 48 0.26 -22.91 0.87
N TYR A 49 1.51 -22.42 0.96
CA TYR A 49 2.68 -23.23 0.62
C TYR A 49 2.89 -24.44 1.55
N SER A 50 2.30 -24.41 2.75
CA SER A 50 2.30 -25.53 3.70
C SER A 50 1.02 -26.37 3.68
N SER A 51 0.07 -26.13 2.75
CA SER A 51 -1.20 -26.87 2.74
C SER A 51 -1.08 -28.28 2.15
N GLY A 52 -0.01 -28.55 1.39
CA GLY A 52 0.14 -29.76 0.58
C GLY A 52 -0.39 -29.61 -0.84
N THR A 53 -0.98 -28.46 -1.18
CA THR A 53 -1.50 -28.14 -2.52
C THR A 53 -0.53 -27.21 -3.26
N PRO A 54 -0.30 -27.39 -4.57
CA PRO A 54 0.45 -26.44 -5.38
C PRO A 54 -0.11 -25.02 -5.28
N ALA A 55 0.77 -24.04 -5.04
CA ALA A 55 0.35 -22.67 -4.76
C ALA A 55 1.17 -21.61 -5.51
N ILE A 56 0.50 -20.53 -5.92
CA ILE A 56 1.11 -19.26 -6.32
C ILE A 56 0.75 -18.21 -5.28
N GLY A 57 1.76 -17.68 -4.61
CA GLY A 57 1.61 -16.60 -3.63
C GLY A 57 2.35 -15.32 -4.02
N VAL A 58 1.94 -14.21 -3.41
CA VAL A 58 2.54 -12.88 -3.60
C VAL A 58 3.52 -12.48 -2.48
N GLY A 59 4.39 -11.52 -2.77
CA GLY A 59 5.34 -10.94 -1.82
C GLY A 59 4.78 -9.74 -1.03
N VAL A 60 5.62 -9.19 -0.15
CA VAL A 60 5.39 -7.88 0.47
C VAL A 60 5.93 -6.80 -0.46
N GLY A 61 5.13 -5.78 -0.74
CA GLY A 61 5.56 -4.62 -1.51
C GLY A 61 6.34 -3.65 -0.65
N ASN A 62 7.52 -3.22 -1.14
CA ASN A 62 8.26 -2.09 -0.60
C ASN A 62 8.99 -1.38 -1.74
N ALA A 63 8.23 -0.81 -2.68
CA ALA A 63 8.77 -0.35 -3.96
C ALA A 63 9.65 0.91 -3.77
N PRO A 64 10.97 0.84 -4.06
CA PRO A 64 11.83 2.01 -4.12
C PRO A 64 11.76 2.65 -5.51
N VAL A 65 11.89 3.97 -5.56
CA VAL A 65 12.07 4.72 -6.82
C VAL A 65 13.40 5.45 -6.77
N ILE A 66 14.17 5.34 -7.84
CA ILE A 66 15.43 6.07 -8.01
C ILE A 66 15.17 7.22 -8.98
N VAL A 67 15.51 8.43 -8.58
CA VAL A 67 15.45 9.63 -9.43
C VAL A 67 16.89 10.04 -9.70
N ASP A 68 17.38 9.74 -10.91
CA ASP A 68 18.75 10.05 -11.30
C ASP A 68 18.89 11.50 -11.82
N ALA A 69 20.13 11.97 -11.97
CA ALA A 69 20.45 13.36 -12.31
C ALA A 69 19.94 13.80 -13.69
N ASP A 70 19.62 12.87 -14.59
CA ASP A 70 19.12 13.12 -15.94
C ASP A 70 17.60 12.91 -16.08
N ALA A 71 16.90 12.65 -14.97
CA ALA A 71 15.47 12.43 -14.97
C ALA A 71 14.69 13.72 -15.35
N ASP A 72 13.57 13.54 -16.06
CA ASP A 72 12.55 14.59 -16.17
C ASP A 72 11.83 14.71 -14.82
N ILE A 73 12.21 15.70 -14.02
CA ILE A 73 11.73 15.86 -12.65
C ILE A 73 10.22 16.14 -12.58
N ALA A 74 9.69 16.88 -13.56
CA ALA A 74 8.27 17.21 -13.58
C ALA A 74 7.40 15.97 -13.85
N ASP A 75 7.79 15.15 -14.82
CA ASP A 75 7.14 13.88 -15.16
C ASP A 75 7.32 12.82 -14.05
N ALA A 76 8.53 12.71 -13.47
CA ALA A 76 8.81 11.83 -12.36
C ALA A 76 7.93 12.16 -11.14
N ALA A 77 7.87 13.43 -10.75
CA ALA A 77 7.04 13.88 -9.62
C ALA A 77 5.54 13.63 -9.86
N GLU A 78 5.04 13.85 -11.08
CA GLU A 78 3.64 13.54 -11.42
C GLU A 78 3.33 12.04 -11.25
N LYS A 79 4.19 11.17 -11.77
CA LYS A 79 4.01 9.71 -11.67
C LYS A 79 4.06 9.23 -10.22
N ILE A 80 5.04 9.71 -9.45
CA ILE A 80 5.20 9.37 -8.03
C ILE A 80 3.96 9.77 -7.24
N VAL A 81 3.50 11.03 -7.35
CA VAL A 81 2.32 11.50 -6.61
C VAL A 81 1.08 10.72 -7.05
N ARG A 82 0.86 10.55 -8.35
CA ARG A 82 -0.31 9.82 -8.86
C ARG A 82 -0.35 8.38 -8.35
N SER A 83 0.77 7.68 -8.38
CA SER A 83 0.87 6.30 -7.91
C SER A 83 0.68 6.21 -6.39
N LYS A 84 1.41 7.03 -5.61
CA LYS A 84 1.33 7.03 -4.14
C LYS A 84 -0.04 7.39 -3.59
N THR A 85 -0.75 8.30 -4.25
CA THR A 85 -2.05 8.79 -3.78
C THR A 85 -3.24 7.95 -4.26
N PHE A 86 -3.03 7.08 -5.25
CA PHE A 86 -4.09 6.23 -5.78
C PHE A 86 -4.63 5.30 -4.69
N ASP A 87 -5.95 5.35 -4.46
CA ASP A 87 -6.66 4.56 -3.45
C ASP A 87 -5.97 4.57 -2.08
N TYR A 88 -5.40 5.73 -1.69
CA TYR A 88 -4.63 5.91 -0.46
C TYR A 88 -3.52 4.86 -0.24
N ALA A 89 -2.78 4.54 -1.31
CA ALA A 89 -1.65 3.61 -1.31
C ALA A 89 -2.03 2.17 -0.91
N THR A 90 -3.24 1.69 -1.22
CA THR A 90 -3.62 0.29 -1.00
C THR A 90 -2.83 -0.69 -1.87
N SER A 91 -2.32 -0.25 -3.02
CA SER A 91 -1.52 -1.11 -3.90
C SER A 91 -0.15 -1.42 -3.29
N CYS A 92 0.25 -2.68 -3.34
CA CYS A 92 1.59 -3.11 -2.94
C CYS A 92 2.71 -2.59 -3.85
N SER A 93 2.37 -2.08 -5.04
CA SER A 93 3.31 -1.46 -5.96
C SER A 93 3.49 0.04 -5.73
N SER A 94 2.73 0.65 -4.82
CA SER A 94 2.86 2.07 -4.51
C SER A 94 4.24 2.35 -3.92
N GLU A 95 4.78 3.53 -4.22
CA GLU A 95 6.14 3.91 -3.82
C GLU A 95 6.25 4.00 -2.30
N ASN A 96 7.31 3.46 -1.72
CA ASN A 96 7.57 3.54 -0.29
C ASN A 96 8.83 4.34 0.05
N SER A 97 9.78 4.44 -0.87
CA SER A 97 10.97 5.28 -0.71
C SER A 97 11.37 5.92 -2.03
N LEU A 98 11.91 7.14 -1.94
CA LEU A 98 12.54 7.84 -3.05
C LEU A 98 14.04 7.93 -2.76
N HIS A 99 14.87 7.55 -3.72
CA HIS A 99 16.32 7.69 -3.69
C HIS A 99 16.69 8.70 -4.77
N VAL A 100 16.86 9.94 -4.36
CA VAL A 100 17.04 11.07 -5.28
C VAL A 100 18.51 11.42 -5.35
N ASN A 101 19.03 11.56 -6.56
CA ASN A 101 20.39 12.03 -6.80
C ASN A 101 20.54 13.46 -6.25
N ASP A 102 21.64 13.71 -5.51
CA ASP A 102 21.94 14.98 -4.86
C ASP A 102 21.82 16.19 -5.82
N ALA A 103 22.24 16.02 -7.07
CA ALA A 103 22.20 17.06 -8.08
C ALA A 103 20.78 17.56 -8.43
N VAL A 104 19.74 16.77 -8.16
CA VAL A 104 18.34 17.07 -8.46
C VAL A 104 17.43 16.99 -7.23
N TYR A 105 18.00 16.95 -6.02
CA TYR A 105 17.26 16.79 -4.77
C TYR A 105 16.25 17.91 -4.54
N ASP A 106 16.74 19.16 -4.55
CA ASP A 106 15.92 20.34 -4.28
C ASP A 106 14.82 20.53 -5.35
N GLU A 107 15.14 20.26 -6.61
CA GLU A 107 14.19 20.34 -7.73
C GLU A 107 13.09 19.28 -7.56
N THR A 108 13.45 18.05 -7.22
CA THR A 108 12.49 16.97 -6.98
C THR A 108 11.58 17.29 -5.81
N LEU A 109 12.15 17.78 -4.69
CA LEU A 109 11.38 18.14 -3.51
C LEU A 109 10.42 19.30 -3.78
N ALA A 110 10.84 20.30 -4.56
CA ALA A 110 9.97 21.38 -5.01
C ALA A 110 8.82 20.86 -5.88
N ALA A 111 9.11 20.03 -6.88
CA ALA A 111 8.10 19.46 -7.78
C ALA A 111 7.06 18.59 -7.04
N LEU A 112 7.48 17.83 -6.02
CA LEU A 112 6.58 17.06 -5.17
C LEU A 112 5.70 17.97 -4.28
N ARG A 113 6.26 19.06 -3.73
CA ARG A 113 5.49 20.04 -2.94
C ARG A 113 4.41 20.74 -3.77
N GLU A 114 4.74 21.13 -5.00
CA GLU A 114 3.78 21.72 -5.94
C GLU A 114 2.59 20.80 -6.23
N ARG A 115 2.79 19.48 -6.11
CA ARG A 115 1.78 18.44 -6.32
C ARG A 115 1.14 17.96 -5.01
N GLY A 116 1.22 18.75 -3.95
CA GLY A 116 0.55 18.48 -2.67
C GLY A 116 1.35 17.61 -1.71
N GLY A 117 2.64 17.39 -1.95
CA GLY A 117 3.53 16.76 -0.98
C GLY A 117 3.85 17.69 0.20
N TYR A 118 3.77 17.17 1.41
CA TYR A 118 4.15 17.88 2.63
C TYR A 118 5.34 17.20 3.29
N LEU A 119 6.48 17.91 3.35
CA LEU A 119 7.67 17.44 4.06
C LEU A 119 7.48 17.65 5.55
N LEU A 120 7.47 16.56 6.31
CA LEU A 120 7.33 16.61 7.76
C LEU A 120 8.64 17.09 8.40
N THR A 121 8.50 17.92 9.43
CA THR A 121 9.60 18.21 10.36
C THR A 121 9.97 16.96 11.16
N GLY A 122 11.17 16.93 11.77
CA GLY A 122 11.58 15.79 12.62
C GLY A 122 10.59 15.49 13.77
N ALA A 123 9.96 16.51 14.35
CA ALA A 123 8.94 16.34 15.39
C ALA A 123 7.63 15.74 14.85
N GLU A 124 7.20 16.16 13.66
CA GLU A 124 6.02 15.60 12.99
C GLU A 124 6.27 14.16 12.51
N LYS A 125 7.48 13.87 12.00
CA LYS A 125 7.94 12.51 11.66
C LYS A 125 7.85 11.57 12.87
N ALA A 126 8.36 12.00 14.03
CA ALA A 126 8.31 11.19 15.24
C ALA A 126 6.86 10.86 15.66
N ARG A 127 5.95 11.85 15.63
CA ARG A 127 4.52 11.63 15.91
C ARG A 127 3.86 10.69 14.92
N LEU A 128 4.16 10.86 13.63
CA LEU A 128 3.66 9.98 12.59
C LEU A 128 4.13 8.54 12.85
N GLN A 129 5.41 8.34 13.18
CA GLN A 129 5.98 7.02 13.46
C GLN A 129 5.30 6.31 14.64
N GLU A 130 5.01 7.02 15.72
CA GLU A 130 4.30 6.46 16.90
C GLU A 130 2.91 5.91 16.54
N VAL A 131 2.17 6.63 15.69
CA VAL A 131 0.82 6.25 15.26
C VAL A 131 0.84 5.18 14.18
N MET A 132 1.82 5.22 13.28
CA MET A 132 1.97 4.24 12.21
C MET A 132 2.43 2.89 12.72
N TRP A 133 3.36 2.83 13.69
CA TRP A 133 3.90 1.57 14.22
C TRP A 133 3.76 1.43 15.74
N PRO A 134 2.53 1.40 16.29
CA PRO A 134 2.34 1.06 17.69
C PRO A 134 2.94 -0.34 17.94
N GLU A 135 3.82 -0.43 18.92
CA GLU A 135 4.52 -1.68 19.28
C GLU A 135 5.31 -2.31 18.10
N GLY A 136 5.73 -1.49 17.13
CA GLY A 136 6.55 -1.93 16.00
C GLY A 136 5.80 -2.61 14.85
N THR A 137 4.46 -2.63 14.88
CA THR A 137 3.63 -3.19 13.80
C THR A 137 2.80 -2.11 13.14
N LEU A 138 2.69 -2.14 11.80
CA LEU A 138 1.88 -1.17 11.06
C LEU A 138 0.42 -1.19 11.54
N SER A 139 -0.08 -0.03 11.95
CA SER A 139 -1.43 0.15 12.49
C SER A 139 -2.49 0.10 11.38
N GLY A 140 -3.53 -0.71 11.59
CA GLY A 140 -4.71 -0.71 10.72
C GLY A 140 -5.46 0.62 10.73
N ALA A 141 -5.23 1.50 11.72
CA ALA A 141 -5.87 2.81 11.80
C ALA A 141 -5.33 3.81 10.77
N VAL A 142 -4.12 3.59 10.22
CA VAL A 142 -3.52 4.45 9.18
C VAL A 142 -3.56 3.82 7.79
N THR A 143 -3.77 2.50 7.70
CA THR A 143 -3.81 1.79 6.42
C THR A 143 -4.95 2.29 5.54
N ALA A 144 -4.61 2.67 4.30
CA ALA A 144 -5.57 3.12 3.30
C ALA A 144 -6.42 4.33 3.75
N GLN A 145 -5.85 5.22 4.56
CA GLN A 145 -6.52 6.42 5.05
C GLN A 145 -6.05 7.67 4.33
N ALA A 146 -6.94 8.66 4.23
CA ALA A 146 -6.60 9.98 3.73
C ALA A 146 -5.53 10.66 4.61
N PRO A 147 -4.61 11.47 4.03
CA PRO A 147 -3.58 12.18 4.80
C PRO A 147 -4.14 13.04 5.93
N GLY A 148 -5.28 13.73 5.74
CA GLY A 148 -5.93 14.51 6.80
C GLY A 148 -6.38 13.67 8.01
N THR A 149 -6.86 12.45 7.78
CA THR A 149 -7.18 11.49 8.85
C THR A 149 -5.91 11.10 9.60
N ILE A 150 -4.84 10.78 8.88
CA ILE A 150 -3.56 10.41 9.47
C ILE A 150 -2.96 11.59 10.26
N ALA A 151 -3.01 12.81 9.72
CA ALA A 151 -2.57 14.03 10.39
C ALA A 151 -3.33 14.27 11.70
N SER A 152 -4.64 14.02 11.71
CA SER A 152 -5.47 14.12 12.90
C SER A 152 -5.09 13.08 13.96
N LEU A 153 -4.88 11.82 13.54
CA LEU A 153 -4.44 10.74 14.44
C LEU A 153 -3.05 11.01 15.04
N ALA A 154 -2.11 11.52 14.23
CA ALA A 154 -0.76 11.91 14.65
C ALA A 154 -0.71 13.25 15.40
N GLY A 155 -1.84 13.97 15.51
CA GLY A 155 -1.89 15.27 16.17
C GLY A 155 -0.96 16.30 15.53
N LEU A 156 -0.88 16.33 14.20
CA LEU A 156 -0.10 17.33 13.46
C LEU A 156 -0.82 18.68 13.53
N ALA A 157 -0.13 19.71 14.01
CA ALA A 157 -0.75 21.01 14.24
C ALA A 157 -0.81 21.90 12.98
N ASN A 158 0.08 21.67 12.00
CA ASN A 158 0.14 22.51 10.81
C ASN A 158 -1.07 22.24 9.89
N PRO A 159 -1.91 23.25 9.58
CA PRO A 159 -3.04 23.08 8.66
C PRO A 159 -2.65 22.54 7.28
N ALA A 160 -1.45 22.86 6.79
CA ALA A 160 -0.96 22.37 5.51
C ALA A 160 -0.81 20.83 5.49
N ALA A 161 -0.46 20.20 6.63
CA ALA A 161 -0.40 18.75 6.73
C ALA A 161 -1.80 18.10 6.55
N HIS A 162 -2.87 18.77 7.01
CA HIS A 162 -4.24 18.27 6.86
C HIS A 162 -4.79 18.40 5.43
N GLN A 163 -4.16 19.24 4.62
CA GLN A 163 -4.52 19.49 3.21
C GLN A 163 -3.58 18.76 2.24
N ALA A 164 -2.56 18.08 2.76
CA ALA A 164 -1.58 17.37 1.95
C ALA A 164 -2.22 16.20 1.18
N SER A 165 -1.68 15.92 0.00
CA SER A 165 -2.01 14.73 -0.78
C SER A 165 -1.13 13.53 -0.37
N LEU A 166 0.10 13.80 0.09
CA LEU A 166 1.00 12.81 0.67
C LEU A 166 1.94 13.44 1.69
N PHE A 167 2.48 12.63 2.59
CA PHE A 167 3.58 13.01 3.48
C PHE A 167 4.92 12.52 2.94
N MET A 168 5.93 13.35 3.11
CA MET A 168 7.32 13.04 2.82
C MET A 168 8.11 13.14 4.13
N VAL A 169 9.08 12.24 4.30
CA VAL A 169 10.01 12.23 5.43
C VAL A 169 11.42 12.06 4.88
N GLU A 170 12.38 12.76 5.47
CA GLU A 170 13.80 12.50 5.24
C GLU A 170 14.26 11.38 6.17
N GLU A 171 15.09 10.48 5.65
CA GLU A 171 15.78 9.42 6.40
C GLU A 171 17.29 9.68 6.34
N ASP A 172 17.97 9.58 7.48
CA ASP A 172 19.42 9.75 7.63
C ASP A 172 20.19 8.45 7.36
#